data_AF-A0A3L9M3F8-F1
#
_entry.id   AF-A0A3L9M3F8-F1
#
_cell.length_a   1.000
_cell.length_b   1.000
_cell.length_c   1.000
_cell.angle_alpha   90.00
_cell.angle_beta   90.00
_cell.angle_gamma   90.00
#
_symmetry.space_group_name_H-M   'P 1'
#
loop_
_entity.id
_entity.type
_entity.pdbx_description
1 polymer ?
#
loop_
_entity_poly.entity_id
_entity_poly.type
_entity_poly.pdbx_seq_one_letter_code
_entity_poly.pdbx_strand_id
1 'polypeptide(L)'
;MDEKDCLDIRSYRIRANEEAHLVLPKQSYYIILIVGSKQILSEWRNWICEQIVYSKLCTQAMVTGYECSIWDDVIDETYLGFYNYQPPANNCFMTTWHENETLDEVMEFAKFSMELEDVSNLVIVHIE
;
A
#
# COMPACT_ATOMS: atom_id res chain seq x y z
N MET A 1 6.74 9.65 31.10
CA MET A 1 5.60 10.39 30.53
C MET A 1 5.75 10.16 29.06
N ASP A 2 5.29 9.00 28.61
CA ASP A 2 5.55 8.53 27.26
C ASP A 2 4.73 9.40 26.31
N GLU A 3 5.43 10.09 25.40
CA GLU A 3 4.82 10.63 24.20
C GLU A 3 4.11 9.47 23.53
N LYS A 4 2.76 9.53 23.49
CA LYS A 4 2.01 8.68 22.57
C LYS A 4 2.58 8.95 21.19
N ASP A 5 3.26 7.97 20.60
CA ASP A 5 3.71 8.03 19.21
C ASP A 5 2.48 8.40 18.37
N CYS A 6 2.54 9.58 17.77
CA CYS A 6 1.44 10.11 16.98
C CYS A 6 1.58 9.53 15.58
N LEU A 7 0.62 8.70 15.17
CA LEU A 7 0.52 8.17 13.81
C LEU A 7 0.43 9.33 12.79
N ASP A 8 1.43 9.49 11.92
CA ASP A 8 1.40 10.42 10.78
C ASP A 8 0.60 9.76 9.64
N ILE A 9 -0.56 10.32 9.32
CA ILE A 9 -1.43 9.84 8.24
C ILE A 9 -1.31 10.78 7.04
N ARG A 10 -0.89 10.24 5.90
CA ARG A 10 -0.85 10.95 4.62
C ARG A 10 -1.90 10.40 3.69
N SER A 11 -2.80 11.25 3.22
CA SER A 11 -3.84 10.86 2.27
C SER A 11 -3.61 11.52 0.91
N TYR A 12 -3.67 10.72 -0.15
CA TYR A 12 -3.58 11.15 -1.54
C TYR A 12 -4.86 10.79 -2.28
N ARG A 13 -5.27 11.66 -3.20
CA ARG A 13 -6.24 11.36 -4.25
C ARG A 13 -5.54 11.52 -5.59
N ILE A 14 -5.50 10.47 -6.37
CA ILE A 14 -4.84 10.45 -7.69
C ILE A 14 -5.82 9.95 -8.73
N ARG A 15 -5.74 10.52 -9.93
CA ARG A 15 -6.54 10.07 -11.06
C ARG A 15 -5.88 8.89 -11.74
N ALA A 16 -6.67 7.87 -12.03
CA ALA A 16 -6.23 6.73 -12.80
C ALA A 16 -5.65 7.15 -14.15
N ASN A 17 -4.52 6.55 -14.53
CA ASN A 17 -3.86 6.74 -15.82
C ASN A 17 -3.29 8.15 -16.09
N GLU A 18 -3.23 9.01 -15.07
CA GLU A 18 -2.55 10.31 -15.13
C GLU A 18 -1.21 10.25 -14.39
N GLU A 19 -0.30 11.17 -14.69
CA GLU A 19 0.94 11.29 -13.91
C GLU A 19 0.60 11.61 -12.45
N ALA A 20 1.09 10.79 -11.53
CA ALA A 20 0.92 10.99 -10.09
C ALA A 20 2.29 11.26 -9.45
N HIS A 21 2.29 11.97 -8.33
CA HIS A 21 3.51 12.12 -7.51
C HIS A 21 3.19 11.68 -6.09
N LEU A 22 3.43 10.40 -5.81
CA LEU A 22 3.33 9.85 -4.46
C LEU A 22 4.60 10.21 -3.67
N VAL A 23 4.44 11.09 -2.68
CA VAL A 23 5.56 11.45 -1.77
C VAL A 23 5.57 10.48 -0.59
N LEU A 24 6.16 9.31 -0.81
CA LEU A 24 6.22 8.24 0.19
C LEU A 24 7.10 8.64 1.40
N PRO A 25 6.78 8.16 2.61
CA PRO A 25 7.60 8.40 3.81
C PRO A 25 9.06 7.98 3.65
N LYS A 26 9.96 8.72 4.31
CA LYS A 26 11.40 8.39 4.38
C LYS A 26 11.75 7.41 5.51
N GLN A 27 10.74 6.89 6.18
CA GLN A 27 10.82 5.91 7.27
C GLN A 27 9.86 4.76 6.93
N SER A 28 9.91 3.66 7.68
CA SER A 28 8.98 2.55 7.48
C SER A 28 7.52 3.00 7.55
N TYR A 29 6.70 2.48 6.65
CA TYR A 29 5.30 2.87 6.55
C TYR A 29 4.41 1.74 6.05
N TYR A 30 3.12 1.86 6.33
CA TYR A 30 2.08 1.05 5.69
C TYR A 30 1.33 1.86 4.64
N ILE A 31 0.78 1.15 3.65
CA ILE A 31 -0.03 1.77 2.62
C ILE A 31 -1.37 1.05 2.45
N ILE A 32 -2.44 1.84 2.30
CA ILE A 32 -3.76 1.40 1.89
C ILE A 32 -4.06 2.02 0.53
N LEU A 33 -4.24 1.18 -0.49
CA LEU A 33 -4.67 1.57 -1.83
C LEU A 33 -6.18 1.33 -1.97
N ILE A 34 -6.93 2.37 -2.29
CA ILE A 34 -8.38 2.32 -2.48
C ILE A 34 -8.65 2.55 -3.96
N VAL A 35 -8.97 1.49 -4.69
CA VAL A 35 -9.15 1.48 -6.15
C VAL A 35 -10.61 1.79 -6.48
N GLY A 36 -10.89 3.05 -6.76
CA GLY A 36 -12.23 3.57 -7.11
C GLY A 36 -12.56 3.54 -8.60
N SER A 37 -11.60 3.18 -9.46
CA SER A 37 -11.79 3.14 -10.93
C SER A 37 -11.62 1.74 -11.50
N LYS A 38 -12.49 1.38 -12.45
CA LYS A 38 -12.40 0.13 -13.24
C LYS A 38 -11.48 0.25 -14.45
N GLN A 39 -11.16 1.47 -14.86
CA GLN A 39 -10.38 1.71 -16.09
C GLN A 39 -8.94 2.02 -15.69
N ILE A 40 -8.20 1.00 -15.29
CA ILE A 40 -6.79 1.11 -14.93
C ILE A 40 -5.93 0.46 -16.03
N LEU A 41 -4.99 1.22 -16.58
CA LEU A 41 -3.97 0.69 -17.49
C LEU A 41 -2.94 -0.11 -16.68
N SER A 42 -2.57 -1.30 -17.18
CA SER A 42 -1.60 -2.17 -16.52
C SER A 42 -0.25 -1.49 -16.31
N GLU A 43 0.24 -0.72 -17.29
CA GLU A 43 1.50 0.02 -17.17
C GLU A 43 1.47 1.07 -16.05
N TRP A 44 0.32 1.72 -15.87
CA TRP A 44 0.14 2.72 -14.81
C TRP A 44 0.04 2.08 -13.44
N ARG A 45 -0.70 0.97 -13.31
CA ARG A 45 -0.75 0.16 -12.08
C ARG A 45 0.65 -0.32 -11.69
N ASN A 46 1.36 -0.92 -12.64
CA ASN A 46 2.71 -1.44 -12.42
C ASN A 46 3.64 -0.31 -11.95
N TRP A 47 3.58 0.86 -12.59
CA TRP A 47 4.36 2.02 -12.19
C TRP A 47 4.07 2.49 -10.76
N ILE A 48 2.81 2.51 -10.31
CA ILE A 48 2.46 2.78 -8.90
C ILE A 48 3.07 1.74 -7.96
N CYS A 49 2.95 0.45 -8.31
CA CYS A 49 3.48 -0.66 -7.50
C CYS A 49 5.01 -0.59 -7.39
N GLU A 50 5.70 -0.24 -8.48
CA GLU A 50 7.14 0.02 -8.49
C GLU A 50 7.53 1.14 -7.52
N GLN A 51 6.79 2.26 -7.46
CA GLN A 51 7.09 3.32 -6.49
C GLN A 51 7.05 2.80 -5.05
N ILE A 52 6.06 1.96 -4.72
CA ILE A 52 5.88 1.40 -3.38
C ILE A 52 7.02 0.43 -3.06
N VAL A 53 7.29 -0.55 -3.93
CA VAL A 53 8.31 -1.58 -3.72
C VAL A 53 9.71 -0.98 -3.70
N TYR A 54 10.02 -0.08 -4.64
CA TYR A 54 11.37 0.50 -4.77
C TYR A 54 11.70 1.49 -3.65
N SER A 55 10.70 1.95 -2.89
CA SER A 55 10.95 2.69 -1.65
C SER A 55 11.74 1.86 -0.63
N LYS A 56 11.59 0.52 -0.63
CA LYS A 56 12.11 -0.44 0.37
C LYS A 56 11.65 -0.20 1.81
N LEU A 57 10.77 0.78 2.02
CA LEU A 57 10.32 1.22 3.34
C LEU A 57 8.86 0.81 3.61
N CYS A 58 8.13 0.38 2.57
CA CYS A 58 6.81 -0.20 2.74
C CYS A 58 6.93 -1.57 3.42
N THR A 59 6.31 -1.74 4.57
CA THR A 59 6.30 -2.99 5.33
C THR A 59 5.03 -3.81 5.10
N GLN A 60 3.91 -3.14 4.84
CA GLN A 60 2.65 -3.78 4.48
C GLN A 60 1.87 -2.91 3.50
N ALA A 61 1.32 -3.55 2.47
CA ALA A 61 0.39 -2.96 1.53
C ALA A 61 -0.96 -3.65 1.62
N MET A 62 -2.02 -2.85 1.67
CA MET A 62 -3.39 -3.30 1.64
C MET A 62 -4.09 -2.69 0.45
N VAL A 63 -4.85 -3.47 -0.30
CA VAL A 63 -5.59 -2.99 -1.47
C VAL A 63 -7.07 -3.32 -1.32
N THR A 64 -7.93 -2.37 -1.63
CA THR A 64 -9.38 -2.57 -1.65
C THR A 64 -10.01 -1.88 -2.87
N GLY A 65 -11.23 -2.26 -3.21
CA GLY A 65 -11.98 -1.69 -4.33
C GLY A 65 -11.92 -2.55 -5.59
N TYR A 66 -12.06 -1.91 -6.76
CA TYR A 66 -12.20 -2.63 -8.02
C TYR A 66 -10.94 -3.41 -8.40
N GLU A 67 -11.13 -4.71 -8.67
CA GLU A 67 -10.06 -5.62 -9.12
C GLU A 67 -8.81 -5.52 -8.23
N CYS A 68 -9.00 -5.30 -6.93
CA CYS A 68 -7.89 -5.06 -6.00
C CYS A 68 -6.97 -6.28 -5.85
N SER A 69 -7.47 -7.48 -6.14
CA SER A 69 -6.71 -8.73 -6.23
C SER A 69 -5.72 -8.77 -7.41
N ILE A 70 -5.82 -7.85 -8.38
CA ILE A 70 -4.79 -7.71 -9.42
C ILE A 70 -3.65 -6.83 -8.90
N TRP A 71 -3.94 -5.92 -7.97
CA TRP A 71 -2.94 -4.99 -7.46
C TRP A 71 -1.99 -5.67 -6.47
N ASP A 72 -2.49 -6.48 -5.55
CA ASP A 72 -1.63 -7.24 -4.63
C ASP A 72 -0.75 -8.25 -5.38
N ASP A 73 -1.31 -8.99 -6.36
CA ASP A 73 -0.56 -9.87 -7.26
C ASP A 73 0.60 -9.12 -7.95
N VAL A 74 0.34 -7.92 -8.48
CA VAL A 74 1.36 -7.11 -9.14
C VAL A 74 2.39 -6.57 -8.14
N ILE A 75 1.97 -6.19 -6.93
CA ILE A 75 2.87 -5.73 -5.87
C ILE A 75 3.82 -6.87 -5.45
N ASP A 76 3.28 -8.07 -5.23
CA ASP A 76 4.05 -9.25 -4.86
C ASP A 76 5.07 -9.63 -5.94
N GLU A 77 4.61 -9.68 -7.20
CA GLU A 77 5.49 -10.00 -8.33
C GLU A 77 6.58 -8.93 -8.51
N THR A 78 6.23 -7.65 -8.32
CA THR A 78 7.21 -6.54 -8.38
C THR A 78 8.23 -6.66 -7.25
N TYR A 79 7.81 -7.01 -6.03
CA TYR A 79 8.70 -7.23 -4.89
C TYR A 79 9.64 -8.41 -5.11
N LEU A 80 9.11 -9.54 -5.57
CA LEU A 80 9.92 -10.71 -5.90
C LEU A 80 10.92 -10.39 -7.02
N GLY A 81 10.46 -9.78 -8.12
CA GLY A 81 11.31 -9.37 -9.24
C GLY A 81 12.42 -8.40 -8.82
N PHE A 82 12.11 -7.43 -7.95
CA PHE A 82 13.09 -6.48 -7.41
C PHE A 82 14.25 -7.16 -6.68
N TYR A 83 13.97 -8.24 -5.94
CA TYR A 83 14.96 -9.04 -5.24
C TYR A 83 15.45 -10.25 -6.04
N ASN A 84 15.17 -10.32 -7.34
CA ASN A 84 15.50 -11.48 -8.18
C ASN A 84 15.03 -12.82 -7.57
N TYR A 85 13.81 -12.81 -7.03
CA TYR A 85 13.14 -13.91 -6.32
C TYR A 85 13.90 -14.43 -5.10
N GLN A 86 14.78 -13.61 -4.50
CA GLN A 86 15.54 -13.92 -3.29
C GLN A 86 15.39 -12.78 -2.26
N PRO A 87 14.18 -12.53 -1.74
CA PRO A 87 13.96 -11.47 -0.76
C PRO A 87 14.74 -11.74 0.54
N PRO A 88 15.16 -10.70 1.27
CA PRO A 88 15.86 -10.86 2.54
C PRO A 88 14.98 -11.60 3.55
N ALA A 89 15.52 -12.60 4.25
CA ALA A 89 14.77 -13.40 5.23
C ALA A 89 14.15 -12.55 6.37
N ASN A 90 14.76 -11.40 6.67
CA ASN A 90 14.30 -10.49 7.72
C ASN A 90 13.42 -9.35 7.19
N ASN A 91 13.11 -9.33 5.88
CA ASN A 91 12.20 -8.36 5.29
C ASN A 91 10.85 -9.03 5.03
N CYS A 92 9.90 -8.80 5.94
CA CYS A 92 8.52 -9.22 5.75
C CYS A 92 7.76 -8.08 5.10
N PHE A 93 7.64 -8.13 3.76
CA PHE A 93 6.69 -7.29 3.04
C PHE A 93 5.39 -8.08 2.89
N MET A 94 4.34 -7.61 3.55
CA MET A 94 3.04 -8.29 3.56
C MET A 94 2.06 -7.56 2.63
N THR A 95 1.33 -8.32 1.83
CA THR A 95 0.26 -7.82 0.97
C THR A 95 -1.07 -8.44 1.39
N THR A 96 -2.15 -7.65 1.29
CA THR A 96 -3.52 -8.10 1.57
C THR A 96 -4.48 -7.40 0.61
N TRP A 97 -5.54 -8.08 0.19
CA TRP A 97 -6.58 -7.52 -0.65
C TRP A 97 -7.97 -7.73 -0.03
N HIS A 98 -8.86 -6.76 -0.26
CA HIS A 98 -10.22 -6.73 0.29
C HIS A 98 -11.20 -6.24 -0.79
N GLU A 99 -11.74 -7.17 -1.57
CA GLU A 99 -12.54 -6.86 -2.77
C GLU A 99 -14.03 -6.64 -2.46
N ASN A 100 -14.55 -7.29 -1.42
CA ASN A 100 -15.99 -7.29 -1.12
C ASN A 100 -16.33 -6.62 0.21
N GLU A 101 -15.32 -6.28 1.00
CA GLU A 101 -15.43 -5.61 2.28
C GLU A 101 -15.72 -4.11 2.09
N THR A 102 -16.49 -3.56 3.02
CA THR A 102 -16.68 -2.11 3.12
C THR A 102 -15.40 -1.43 3.59
N LEU A 103 -15.25 -0.13 3.30
CA LEU A 103 -14.09 0.63 3.77
C LEU A 103 -13.97 0.58 5.31
N ASP A 104 -15.08 0.60 6.04
CA ASP A 104 -15.08 0.49 7.50
C ASP A 104 -14.50 -0.85 7.97
N GLU A 105 -14.90 -1.97 7.34
CA GLU A 105 -14.35 -3.30 7.62
C GLU A 105 -12.86 -3.38 7.30
N VAL A 106 -12.42 -2.80 6.18
CA VAL A 106 -11.01 -2.73 5.79
C VAL A 106 -10.20 -1.92 6.81
N MET A 107 -10.73 -0.78 7.26
CA MET A 107 -10.07 0.05 8.26
C MET A 107 -9.99 -0.63 9.63
N GLU A 108 -11.02 -1.37 10.03
CA GLU A 108 -10.98 -2.18 11.26
C GLU A 108 -9.96 -3.32 11.13
N PHE A 109 -9.89 -4.00 9.99
CA PHE A 109 -8.87 -5.02 9.73
C PHE A 109 -7.45 -4.42 9.71
N ALA A 110 -7.26 -3.23 9.14
CA ALA A 110 -5.98 -2.53 9.14
C ALA A 110 -5.49 -2.22 10.55
N LYS A 111 -6.37 -1.76 11.46
CA LYS A 111 -6.01 -1.51 12.87
C LYS A 111 -5.43 -2.74 13.56
N PHE A 112 -5.99 -3.91 13.26
CA PHE A 112 -5.54 -5.17 13.85
C PHE A 112 -4.29 -5.73 13.16
N SER A 113 -4.28 -5.78 11.83
CA SER A 113 -3.23 -6.44 11.05
C SER A 113 -1.95 -5.63 10.92
N MET A 114 -2.05 -4.30 10.92
CA MET A 114 -0.92 -3.40 10.77
C MET A 114 -0.33 -2.97 12.11
N GLU A 115 -0.74 -3.54 13.25
CA GLU A 115 -0.21 -3.19 14.59
C GLU A 115 0.02 -1.66 14.77
N LEU A 116 -0.98 -0.85 14.38
CA LEU A 116 -0.83 0.61 14.18
C LEU A 116 -0.36 1.38 15.43
N GLU A 117 -0.34 0.74 16.60
CA GLU A 117 0.16 1.30 17.85
C GLU A 117 1.69 1.47 17.86
N ASP A 118 2.44 0.66 17.10
CA ASP A 118 3.91 0.73 16.98
C ASP A 118 4.38 1.45 15.71
N VAL A 119 3.45 2.01 14.94
CA VAL A 119 3.76 2.57 13.62
C VAL A 119 3.55 4.06 13.54
N SER A 120 4.57 4.74 13.03
CA SER A 120 4.59 6.19 12.95
C SER A 120 4.04 6.73 11.62
N ASN A 121 3.87 5.90 10.58
CA ASN A 121 3.48 6.38 9.24
C ASN A 121 2.45 5.47 8.54
N LEU A 122 1.29 6.03 8.18
CA LEU A 122 0.28 5.40 7.32
C LEU A 122 0.04 6.26 6.08
N VAL A 123 0.07 5.64 4.90
CA VAL A 123 -0.27 6.27 3.63
C VAL A 123 -1.59 5.70 3.13
N ILE A 124 -2.53 6.57 2.75
CA ILE A 124 -3.80 6.17 2.14
C ILE A 124 -3.86 6.80 0.75
N VAL A 125 -3.98 6.00 -0.29
CA VAL A 125 -4.08 6.48 -1.68
C VAL A 125 -5.44 6.08 -2.23
N HIS A 126 -6.26 7.07 -2.54
CA HIS A 126 -7.50 6.90 -3.27
C HIS A 126 -7.25 7.10 -4.76
N ILE A 127 -7.61 6.11 -5.57
CA ILE A 127 -7.47 6.12 -7.03
C ILE A 127 -8.87 6.29 -7.62
N GLU A 128 -9.09 7.38 -8.36
CA GLU A 128 -10.39 7.73 -8.97
C GLU A 128 -10.36 7.79 -10.50
#